data_AF-A0A0Q6RV02-F1
#
_entry.id   AF-A0A0Q6RV02-F1
#
_cell.length_a   1.000
_cell.length_b   1.000
_cell.length_c   1.000
_cell.angle_alpha   90.00
_cell.angle_beta   90.00
_cell.angle_gamma   90.00
#
_symmetry.space_group_name_H-M   'P 1'
#
loop_
_entity.id
_entity.type
_entity.pdbx_description
1 polymer ?
#
loop_
_entity_poly.entity_id
_entity_poly.type
_entity_poly.pdbx_seq_one_letter_code
_entity_poly.pdbx_strand_id
1 'polypeptide(L)'
;MTLIQCKLGPVQPVVGDHQYQFTADGHGRYVAEVHNLIHQRVFLSVEHYIVAPEVAEEPPPVEDDGDVTDLPPILTAPRLAANTDSGQQVRRRGKRRS
;
A
#
# COMPACT_ATOMS: atom_id res chain seq x y z
N MET A 1 -9.22 -20.25 -4.45
CA MET A 1 -10.65 -19.86 -4.45
C MET A 1 -10.71 -18.38 -4.77
N THR A 2 -11.70 -17.88 -5.52
CA THR A 2 -11.74 -16.45 -5.90
C THR A 2 -12.55 -15.66 -4.88
N LEU A 3 -11.91 -14.68 -4.26
CA LEU A 3 -12.55 -13.73 -3.37
C LEU A 3 -12.99 -12.51 -4.20
N ILE A 4 -14.27 -12.18 -4.16
CA ILE A 4 -14.81 -10.99 -4.82
C ILE A 4 -15.06 -9.92 -3.75
N GLN A 5 -14.60 -8.70 -4.00
CA GLN A 5 -14.84 -7.54 -3.15
C GLN A 5 -15.96 -6.66 -3.72
N CYS A 6 -16.87 -6.21 -2.86
CA CYS A 6 -17.87 -5.19 -3.16
C CYS A 6 -17.38 -3.81 -2.67
N LYS A 7 -17.35 -2.82 -3.57
CA LYS A 7 -16.94 -1.44 -3.25
C LYS A 7 -18.04 -0.63 -2.55
N LEU A 8 -19.30 -1.05 -2.67
CA LEU A 8 -20.46 -0.29 -2.16
C LEU A 8 -20.78 -0.58 -0.69
N GLY A 9 -20.21 -1.65 -0.12
CA GLY A 9 -20.49 -2.04 1.26
C GLY A 9 -21.09 -3.44 1.42
N PRO A 10 -21.74 -3.71 2.56
CA PRO A 10 -22.35 -4.99 2.85
C PRO A 10 -23.63 -5.17 2.02
N VAL A 11 -23.68 -6.22 1.22
CA VAL A 11 -24.79 -6.53 0.32
C VAL A 11 -25.03 -8.04 0.24
N GLN A 12 -26.24 -8.42 -0.15
CA GLN A 12 -26.65 -9.83 -0.31
C GLN A 12 -27.23 -10.11 -1.71
N PRO A 13 -26.43 -9.95 -2.78
CA PRO A 13 -26.90 -10.19 -4.15
C PRO A 13 -27.20 -11.67 -4.40
N VAL A 14 -28.21 -11.91 -5.23
CA VAL A 14 -28.55 -13.24 -5.73
C VAL A 14 -28.08 -13.35 -7.18
N VAL A 15 -27.35 -14.41 -7.48
CA VAL A 15 -26.90 -14.74 -8.85
C VAL A 15 -27.31 -16.18 -9.14
N GLY A 16 -28.20 -16.35 -10.12
CA GLY A 16 -28.85 -17.63 -10.38
C GLY A 16 -29.71 -18.05 -9.19
N ASP A 17 -29.41 -19.21 -8.64
CA ASP A 17 -30.03 -19.82 -7.46
C ASP A 17 -29.20 -19.65 -6.17
N HIS A 18 -28.06 -18.94 -6.24
CA HIS A 18 -27.16 -18.74 -5.11
C HIS A 18 -27.22 -17.31 -4.57
N GLN A 19 -27.36 -17.18 -3.25
CA GLN A 19 -27.24 -15.92 -2.53
C GLN A 19 -25.81 -15.77 -1.99
N TYR A 20 -25.16 -14.66 -2.33
CA TYR A 20 -23.83 -14.31 -1.83
C TYR A 20 -23.94 -13.26 -0.75
N GLN A 21 -23.22 -13.44 0.35
CA GLN A 21 -23.19 -12.48 1.45
C GLN A 21 -21.81 -11.81 1.50
N PHE A 22 -21.76 -10.50 1.26
CA PHE A 22 -20.53 -9.73 1.36
C PHE A 22 -20.39 -9.20 2.78
N THR A 23 -19.44 -9.73 3.53
CA THR A 23 -19.13 -9.35 4.91
C THR A 23 -17.78 -8.66 5.00
N ALA A 24 -17.58 -7.86 6.05
CA ALA A 24 -16.30 -7.21 6.28
C ALA A 24 -15.22 -8.24 6.67
N ASP A 25 -14.08 -8.20 5.99
CA ASP A 25 -12.87 -8.94 6.38
C ASP A 25 -12.07 -8.17 7.46
N GLY A 26 -10.96 -8.77 7.92
CA GLY A 26 -10.05 -8.14 8.89
C GLY A 26 -9.37 -6.85 8.39
N HIS A 27 -9.53 -6.51 7.11
CA HIS A 27 -9.01 -5.29 6.50
C HIS A 27 -10.12 -4.27 6.21
N GLY A 28 -11.35 -4.52 6.67
CA GLY A 28 -12.50 -3.64 6.46
C GLY A 28 -13.05 -3.64 5.03
N ARG A 29 -12.68 -4.64 4.20
CA ARG A 29 -13.20 -4.82 2.84
C ARG A 29 -14.41 -5.75 2.88
N TYR A 30 -15.43 -5.46 2.07
CA TYR A 30 -16.60 -6.32 1.96
C TYR A 30 -16.37 -7.39 0.91
N VAL A 31 -16.23 -8.65 1.35
CA VAL A 31 -15.79 -9.75 0.49
C VAL A 31 -16.73 -10.94 0.58
N ALA A 32 -16.79 -11.72 -0.50
CA ALA A 32 -17.50 -12.99 -0.57
C ALA A 32 -16.71 -14.01 -1.39
N GLU A 33 -16.77 -15.28 -0.98
CA GLU A 33 -16.18 -16.39 -1.73
C GLU A 33 -17.12 -16.83 -2.85
N VAL A 34 -16.59 -16.91 -4.08
CA VAL A 34 -17.38 -17.27 -5.26
C VAL A 34 -16.69 -18.43 -5.99
N HIS A 35 -17.20 -19.65 -5.81
CA HIS A 35 -16.63 -20.84 -6.47
C HIS A 35 -17.05 -21.00 -7.94
N ASN A 36 -18.23 -20.50 -8.31
CA ASN A 36 -18.77 -20.65 -9.66
C ASN A 36 -18.18 -19.60 -10.61
N LEU A 37 -17.47 -20.05 -11.66
CA LEU A 37 -16.85 -19.18 -12.66
C LEU A 37 -17.84 -18.30 -13.43
N ILE A 38 -19.08 -18.78 -13.65
CA ILE A 38 -20.13 -17.99 -14.29
C ILE A 38 -20.53 -16.84 -13.36
N HIS A 39 -20.69 -17.11 -12.07
CA HIS A 39 -21.08 -16.09 -11.10
C HIS A 39 -19.95 -15.07 -10.90
N GLN A 40 -18.69 -15.50 -10.91
CA GLN A 40 -17.54 -14.60 -10.93
C GLN A 40 -17.61 -13.63 -12.12
N ARG A 41 -17.89 -14.12 -13.33
CA ARG A 41 -18.03 -13.26 -14.52
C ARG A 41 -19.20 -12.28 -14.39
N VAL A 42 -20.34 -12.72 -13.84
CA VAL A 42 -21.49 -11.84 -13.59
C VAL A 42 -21.10 -10.70 -12.65
N PHE A 43 -20.47 -11.00 -11.52
CA PHE A 43 -20.01 -9.96 -10.60
C PHE A 43 -18.99 -9.03 -11.27
N LEU A 44 -17.95 -9.58 -11.88
CA LEU A 44 -16.88 -8.79 -12.52
C LEU A 44 -17.34 -8.02 -13.77
N SER A 45 -18.55 -8.25 -14.26
CA SER A 45 -19.17 -7.41 -15.30
C SER A 45 -19.66 -6.06 -14.79
N VAL A 46 -19.77 -5.89 -13.47
CA VAL A 46 -20.26 -4.67 -12.82
C VAL A 46 -19.13 -3.94 -12.11
N GLU A 47 -19.06 -2.62 -12.28
CA GLU A 47 -17.92 -1.79 -11.86
C GLU A 47 -17.62 -1.82 -10.35
N HIS A 48 -18.65 -2.05 -9.54
CA HIS A 48 -18.54 -2.08 -8.09
C HIS A 48 -18.06 -3.42 -7.51
N TYR A 49 -17.83 -4.43 -8.34
CA TYR A 49 -17.19 -5.67 -7.93
C TYR A 49 -15.81 -5.83 -8.56
N ILE A 50 -14.85 -6.26 -7.75
CA ILE A 50 -13.48 -6.55 -8.20
C ILE A 50 -13.00 -7.85 -7.57
N VAL A 51 -11.97 -8.46 -8.14
CA VAL A 51 -11.23 -9.52 -7.44
C VAL A 51 -10.51 -8.89 -6.26
N ALA A 52 -10.72 -9.42 -5.06
CA ALA A 52 -10.06 -8.91 -3.88
C ALA A 52 -8.55 -9.23 -3.98
N PRO A 53 -7.66 -8.26 -3.71
CA PRO A 53 -6.24 -8.52 -3.65
C PRO A 53 -5.94 -9.59 -2.59
N GLU A 54 -5.11 -10.58 -2.95
CA GLU A 54 -4.49 -11.49 -1.99
C GLU A 54 -3.63 -10.65 -1.05
N VAL A 55 -4.06 -10.55 0.21
CA VAL A 55 -3.26 -9.93 1.24
C VAL A 55 -2.25 -10.98 1.66
N ALA A 56 -0.98 -10.78 1.31
CA ALA A 56 0.09 -11.57 1.88
C ALA A 56 0.03 -11.35 3.40
N GLU A 57 -0.24 -12.41 4.16
CA GLU A 57 -0.04 -12.37 5.61
C GLU A 57 1.40 -11.94 5.86
N GLU A 58 1.57 -10.79 6.51
CA GLU A 58 2.89 -10.36 6.97
C GLU A 58 3.41 -11.47 7.88
N PRO A 59 4.62 -12.03 7.65
CA PRO A 59 5.15 -13.08 8.51
C PRO A 59 5.15 -12.56 9.95
N PRO A 60 4.87 -13.42 10.95
CA PRO A 60 4.90 -13.00 12.34
C PRO A 60 6.24 -12.31 12.62
N PRO A 61 6.24 -11.19 13.38
CA PRO A 61 7.49 -10.57 13.78
C PRO A 61 8.34 -11.67 14.43
N VAL A 62 9.52 -11.92 13.88
CA VAL A 62 10.53 -12.70 14.59
C VAL A 62 10.80 -11.96 15.89
N GLU A 63 10.38 -12.54 17.01
CA GLU A 63 10.80 -12.08 18.32
C GLU A 63 12.32 -12.27 18.36
N ASP A 64 13.04 -11.17 18.14
CA ASP A 64 14.47 -11.07 18.39
C ASP A 64 14.63 -11.11 19.92
N ASP A 65 14.63 -12.32 20.47
CA ASP A 65 15.07 -12.59 21.83
C ASP A 65 16.56 -12.21 21.91
N GLY A 66 16.81 -10.97 22.33
CA GLY A 66 18.12 -10.35 22.28
C GLY A 66 19.23 -11.15 22.97
N ASP A 67 20.41 -11.13 22.35
CA ASP A 67 21.68 -11.35 23.04
C ASP A 67 22.64 -10.19 22.75
N VAL A 68 23.24 -9.70 23.82
CA VAL A 68 24.01 -8.47 23.92
C VAL A 68 25.43 -8.71 23.41
N THR A 69 25.93 -7.86 22.51
CA THR A 69 27.38 -7.68 22.38
C THR A 69 27.73 -6.20 22.31
N ASP A 70 27.95 -5.66 23.50
CA ASP A 70 28.90 -4.62 23.88
C ASP A 70 29.70 -3.98 22.73
N LEU A 71 29.15 -2.91 22.13
CA LEU A 71 29.94 -1.97 21.33
C LEU A 71 30.35 -0.81 22.26
N PRO A 72 31.66 -0.52 22.41
CA PRO A 72 32.10 0.56 23.28
C PRO A 72 31.60 1.92 22.75
N PRO A 73 31.36 2.90 23.64
CA PRO A 73 30.96 4.24 23.22
C PRO A 73 32.18 4.91 22.58
N ILE A 74 32.13 5.14 21.27
CA ILE A 74 33.11 6.03 20.63
C ILE A 74 32.73 7.47 21.02
N LEU A 75 33.27 7.89 22.15
CA LEU A 75 33.46 9.29 22.51
C LEU A 75 34.35 9.97 21.46
N THR A 76 33.96 11.20 21.07
CA THR A 76 34.83 12.27 20.55
C THR A 76 35.17 12.17 19.05
N ALA A 77 34.87 13.13 18.17
CA ALA A 77 34.94 14.59 18.30
C ALA A 77 33.99 15.33 17.30
N PRO A 78 33.64 16.61 17.56
CA PRO A 78 33.12 17.50 16.54
C PRO A 78 34.30 18.04 15.72
N ARG A 79 34.26 17.96 14.39
CA ARG A 79 35.14 18.82 13.59
C ARG A 79 34.49 19.36 12.33
N LEU A 80 34.07 20.60 12.50
CA LEU A 80 33.84 21.64 11.51
C LEU A 80 34.91 21.65 10.40
N ALA A 81 34.49 21.61 9.14
CA ALA A 81 35.16 22.19 7.96
C ALA A 81 34.12 22.26 6.83
N ALA A 82 33.38 23.36 6.67
CA ALA A 82 33.80 24.52 5.86
C ALA A 82 34.31 24.11 4.46
N ASN A 83 33.39 23.84 3.53
CA ASN A 83 33.69 23.95 2.10
C ASN A 83 32.99 25.20 1.57
N THR A 84 33.73 26.30 1.66
CA THR A 84 33.60 27.46 0.77
C THR A 84 34.04 26.99 -0.60
N ASP A 85 33.14 26.93 -1.59
CA ASP A 85 33.57 27.04 -2.98
C ASP A 85 32.75 28.09 -3.70
N SER A 86 33.51 29.04 -4.24
CA SER A 86 33.06 30.28 -4.82
C SER A 86 32.86 30.04 -6.32
N GLY A 87 31.62 29.79 -6.74
CA GLY A 87 31.24 29.60 -8.15
C GLY A 87 30.46 30.79 -8.70
N GLN A 88 31.17 31.86 -8.97
CA GLN A 88 30.77 33.07 -9.69
C GLN A 88 30.08 32.76 -11.04
N GLN A 89 28.86 33.30 -11.30
CA GLN A 89 28.57 34.06 -12.53
C GLN A 89 27.14 34.65 -12.57
N VAL A 90 27.06 35.90 -12.14
CA VAL A 90 26.10 36.91 -12.60
C VAL A 90 26.47 37.27 -14.04
N ARG A 91 25.56 37.14 -15.03
CA ARG A 91 25.33 38.09 -16.16
C ARG A 91 24.15 37.63 -17.03
N ARG A 92 22.95 38.18 -16.81
CA ARG A 92 22.00 38.44 -17.91
C ARG A 92 21.47 39.86 -17.79
N ARG A 93 22.10 40.73 -18.57
CA ARG A 93 21.73 42.13 -18.84
C ARG A 93 20.93 42.14 -20.15
N GLY A 94 19.80 42.83 -20.19
CA GLY A 94 19.03 43.07 -21.42
C GLY A 94 17.56 43.37 -21.13
N LYS A 95 17.20 44.54 -20.60
CA LYS A 95 17.03 45.86 -21.27
C LYS A 95 15.57 46.09 -21.67
N ARG A 96 14.90 46.90 -20.84
CA ARG A 96 13.67 47.65 -21.14
C ARG A 96 13.87 48.50 -22.41
N ARG A 97 12.85 48.50 -23.27
CA ARG A 97 12.24 49.64 -24.00
C ARG A 97 11.46 49.11 -25.20
N SER A 98 10.15 49.32 -25.25
CA SER A 98 9.58 50.47 -25.95
C SER A 98 8.19 50.78 -25.42
#